data_AF-S4W3R9-F1
#
_entry.id   AF-S4W3R9-F1
#
_cell.length_a   1.000
_cell.length_b   1.000
_cell.length_c   1.000
_cell.angle_alpha   90.00
_cell.angle_beta   90.00
_cell.angle_gamma   90.00
#
_symmetry.space_group_name_H-M   'P 1'
#
loop_
_entity.id
_entity.type
_entity.pdbx_description
1 polymer ?
#
loop_
_entity_poly.entity_id
_entity_poly.type
_entity_poly.pdbx_seq_one_letter_code
_entity_poly.pdbx_strand_id
1 'polypeptide(L)'
;LTELVHDNNLGAIFELRDIPNVEPGMSPMEIWCCEAQERYVLAVSPENLDGFKAICERERAVYGVVGVATAEEKLILNDRLMGTTPIDIEMSVLFGKTPRMSRVATTAPLNLPKFDSSLKSYGGDFQSSVDRVLHLPAVGSKSFLITIGDRSVTGLVAQEQ
;
A
#
# COMPACT_ATOMS: atom_id res chain seq x y z
N LEU A 1 -6.43 6.87 -6.94
CA LEU A 1 -7.28 7.98 -7.43
C LEU A 1 -8.67 7.47 -7.80
N THR A 2 -8.76 6.47 -8.68
CA THR A 2 -10.01 5.94 -9.22
C THR A 2 -10.88 5.21 -8.19
N GLU A 3 -10.28 4.44 -7.28
CA GLU A 3 -11.02 3.72 -6.22
C GLU A 3 -11.80 4.68 -5.30
N LEU A 4 -11.19 5.82 -4.92
CA LEU A 4 -11.80 6.81 -4.03
C LEU A 4 -13.14 7.33 -4.58
N VAL A 5 -13.20 7.60 -5.88
CA VAL A 5 -14.43 8.10 -6.52
C VAL A 5 -15.40 6.96 -6.85
N HIS A 6 -14.88 5.78 -7.23
CA HIS A 6 -15.72 4.60 -7.48
C HIS A 6 -16.49 4.15 -6.25
N ASP A 7 -15.85 4.13 -5.08
CA ASP A 7 -16.45 3.73 -3.80
C ASP A 7 -17.64 4.63 -3.40
N ASN A 8 -17.75 5.81 -4.02
CA ASN A 8 -18.82 6.78 -3.80
C ASN A 8 -19.81 6.88 -4.98
N ASN A 9 -19.73 5.97 -5.97
CA ASN A 9 -20.52 6.01 -7.22
C ASN A 9 -20.36 7.34 -7.99
N LEU A 10 -19.12 7.83 -8.06
CA LEU A 10 -18.75 9.04 -8.79
C LEU A 10 -17.71 8.70 -9.87
N GLY A 11 -17.68 9.51 -10.93
CA GLY A 11 -16.54 9.59 -11.82
C GLY A 11 -15.58 10.70 -11.40
N ALA A 12 -14.61 10.98 -12.26
CA ALA A 12 -13.69 12.08 -12.07
C ALA A 12 -13.04 12.55 -13.36
N ILE A 13 -12.75 13.84 -13.39
CA ILE A 13 -11.94 14.46 -14.42
C ILE A 13 -10.64 14.91 -13.77
N PHE A 14 -9.53 14.36 -14.24
CA PHE A 14 -8.18 14.67 -13.79
C PHE A 14 -7.39 15.42 -14.85
N GLU A 15 -6.49 16.28 -14.41
CA GLU A 15 -5.46 16.91 -15.23
C GLU A 15 -4.10 16.33 -14.87
N LEU A 16 -3.50 15.62 -15.83
CA LEU A 16 -2.22 14.93 -15.66
C LEU A 16 -1.11 15.90 -15.22
N ARG A 17 -1.12 17.13 -15.74
CA ARG A 17 -0.07 18.12 -15.49
C ARG A 17 -0.19 18.85 -14.17
N ASP A 18 -1.26 18.60 -13.40
CA ASP A 18 -1.41 19.12 -12.04
C ASP A 18 -0.90 18.13 -10.98
N ILE A 19 -0.49 16.92 -11.38
CA ILE A 19 0.19 15.94 -10.52
C ILE A 19 1.63 16.43 -10.29
N PRO A 20 2.07 16.64 -9.03
CA PRO A 20 3.46 16.97 -8.75
C PRO A 20 4.40 15.89 -9.30
N ASN A 21 5.29 16.28 -10.21
CA ASN A 21 6.21 15.37 -10.88
C ASN A 21 7.63 15.94 -10.86
N VAL A 22 8.59 15.12 -10.45
CA VAL A 22 10.02 15.45 -10.37
C VAL A 22 10.80 15.05 -11.63
N GLU A 23 10.21 14.23 -12.50
CA GLU A 23 10.82 13.71 -13.74
C GLU A 23 10.02 14.16 -14.97
N PRO A 24 10.37 15.32 -15.58
CA PRO A 24 9.60 15.89 -16.69
C PRO A 24 9.50 15.01 -17.93
N GLY A 25 10.42 14.07 -18.11
CA GLY A 25 10.47 13.16 -19.26
C GLY A 25 9.46 12.01 -19.21
N MET A 26 8.73 11.84 -18.09
CA MET A 26 7.77 10.76 -17.95
C MET A 26 6.59 10.89 -18.92
N SER A 27 6.25 9.78 -19.55
CA SER A 27 5.03 9.60 -20.34
C SER A 27 3.77 9.67 -19.46
N PRO A 28 2.58 9.89 -20.05
CA PRO A 28 1.33 9.86 -19.29
C PRO A 28 1.10 8.58 -18.50
N MET A 29 1.50 7.43 -19.05
CA MET A 29 1.41 6.14 -18.38
C MET A 29 2.31 6.08 -17.14
N GLU A 30 3.55 6.56 -17.25
CA GLU A 30 4.50 6.56 -16.13
C GLU A 30 4.04 7.50 -15.02
N ILE A 31 3.56 8.70 -15.35
CA ILE A 31 3.02 9.63 -14.36
C ILE A 31 1.82 9.01 -13.62
N TRP A 32 0.89 8.38 -14.35
CA TRP A 32 -0.35 7.87 -13.77
C TRP A 32 -0.18 6.55 -13.01
N CYS A 33 0.66 5.63 -13.51
CA CYS A 33 0.79 4.28 -12.98
C CYS A 33 2.02 4.07 -12.08
N CYS A 34 2.87 5.09 -11.90
CA CYS A 34 4.02 4.93 -11.01
C CYS A 34 3.61 4.62 -9.57
N GLU A 35 4.40 3.80 -8.89
CA GLU A 35 4.27 3.45 -7.46
C GLU A 35 5.24 4.24 -6.59
N ALA A 36 5.46 5.53 -6.93
CA ALA A 36 6.22 6.43 -6.08
C ALA A 36 5.61 6.48 -4.66
N GLN A 37 6.48 6.52 -3.66
CA GLN A 37 6.13 6.39 -2.25
C GLN A 37 5.62 7.71 -1.64
N GLU A 38 5.16 7.67 -0.39
CA GLU A 38 4.70 8.82 0.41
C GLU A 38 3.59 9.69 -0.23
N ARG A 39 2.70 9.08 -1.04
CA ARG A 39 1.57 9.78 -1.68
C ARG A 39 0.23 9.35 -1.09
N TYR A 40 -0.64 10.33 -0.91
CA TYR A 40 -1.99 10.15 -0.42
C TYR A 40 -2.97 10.84 -1.36
N VAL A 41 -4.17 10.28 -1.49
CA VAL A 41 -5.26 10.88 -2.25
C VAL A 41 -6.38 11.23 -1.29
N LEU A 42 -6.88 12.46 -1.36
CA LEU A 42 -7.94 12.97 -0.51
C LEU A 42 -8.97 13.71 -1.36
N ALA A 43 -10.24 13.65 -0.93
CA ALA A 43 -11.29 14.54 -1.41
C ALA A 43 -11.48 15.66 -0.38
N VAL A 44 -11.43 16.91 -0.86
CA VAL A 44 -11.65 18.12 -0.05
C VAL A 44 -12.74 18.92 -0.73
N SER A 45 -13.75 19.36 0.04
CA SER A 45 -14.80 20.19 -0.52
C SER A 45 -14.26 21.58 -0.89
N PRO A 46 -14.79 22.24 -1.94
CA PRO A 46 -14.26 23.51 -2.42
C PRO A 46 -14.14 24.60 -1.36
N GLU A 47 -15.11 24.68 -0.45
CA GLU A 47 -15.16 25.64 0.66
C GLU A 47 -14.06 25.43 1.71
N ASN A 48 -13.52 24.21 1.82
CA ASN A 48 -12.46 23.86 2.76
C ASN A 48 -11.06 23.87 2.12
N LEU A 49 -10.98 24.11 0.80
CA LEU A 49 -9.72 24.01 0.07
C LEU A 49 -8.67 24.99 0.60
N ASP A 50 -9.03 26.24 0.87
CA ASP A 50 -8.08 27.24 1.37
C ASP A 50 -7.56 26.90 2.76
N GLY A 51 -8.41 26.32 3.61
CA GLY A 51 -7.99 25.79 4.92
C GLY A 51 -6.99 24.64 4.79
N PHE A 52 -7.24 23.72 3.84
CA PHE A 52 -6.31 22.63 3.52
C PHE A 52 -4.96 23.16 3.02
N LYS A 53 -4.97 24.12 2.09
CA LYS A 53 -3.75 24.75 1.56
C LYS A 53 -2.91 25.39 2.67
N ALA A 54 -3.55 26.13 3.57
CA ALA A 54 -2.87 26.78 4.69
C ALA A 54 -2.20 25.76 5.63
N ILE A 55 -2.81 24.59 5.83
CA ILE A 55 -2.21 23.50 6.61
C ILE A 55 -0.99 22.92 5.87
N CYS A 56 -1.13 22.62 4.57
CA CYS A 56 -0.03 22.10 3.77
C CYS A 56 1.18 23.05 3.71
N GLU A 57 0.95 24.35 3.53
CA GLU A 57 1.99 25.36 3.51
C GLU A 57 2.71 25.45 4.87
N ARG A 58 1.96 25.41 5.98
CA ARG A 58 2.54 25.42 7.33
C ARG A 58 3.45 24.21 7.58
N GLU A 59 2.98 23.02 7.20
CA GLU A 59 3.71 21.76 7.41
C GLU A 59 4.75 21.45 6.32
N ARG A 60 4.86 22.31 5.29
CA ARG A 60 5.67 22.06 4.06
C ARG A 60 5.32 20.74 3.37
N ALA A 61 4.05 20.36 3.42
CA ALA A 61 3.54 19.19 2.71
C ALA A 61 3.24 19.56 1.25
N VAL A 62 3.91 18.89 0.31
CA VAL A 62 3.65 19.06 -1.12
C VAL A 62 2.28 18.49 -1.45
N TYR A 63 1.46 19.24 -2.19
CA TYR A 63 0.14 18.81 -2.64
C TYR A 63 -0.11 19.28 -4.07
N GLY A 64 -1.07 18.63 -4.74
CA GLY A 64 -1.59 19.05 -6.04
C GLY A 64 -3.10 18.84 -6.09
N VAL A 65 -3.84 19.83 -6.60
CA VAL A 65 -5.28 19.67 -6.90
C VAL A 65 -5.36 19.10 -8.30
N VAL A 66 -5.48 17.78 -8.39
CA VAL A 66 -5.29 17.03 -9.65
C VAL A 66 -6.57 16.81 -10.45
N GLY A 67 -7.74 17.11 -9.88
CA GLY A 67 -9.01 16.85 -10.54
C GLY A 67 -10.23 17.12 -9.67
N VAL A 68 -11.40 16.86 -10.24
CA VAL A 68 -12.71 17.03 -9.60
C VAL A 68 -13.54 15.76 -9.76
N ALA A 69 -14.30 15.42 -8.71
CA ALA A 69 -15.27 14.33 -8.78
C ALA A 69 -16.51 14.78 -9.56
N THR A 70 -17.10 13.86 -10.32
CA THR A 70 -18.27 14.10 -11.18
C THR A 70 -19.38 13.12 -10.88
N ALA A 71 -20.63 13.55 -11.08
CA ALA A 71 -21.80 12.66 -10.95
C ALA A 71 -21.88 11.63 -12.10
N GLU A 72 -21.34 11.95 -13.27
CA GLU A 72 -21.15 10.99 -14.36
C GLU A 72 -20.04 10.00 -13.98
N GLU A 73 -20.32 8.70 -14.02
CA GLU A 73 -19.41 7.60 -13.64
C GLU A 73 -18.35 7.31 -14.72
N LYS A 74 -17.66 8.36 -15.18
CA LYS A 74 -16.61 8.28 -16.18
C LYS A 74 -15.27 8.72 -15.59
N LEU A 75 -14.20 8.07 -16.04
CA LEU A 75 -12.83 8.47 -15.72
C LEU A 75 -12.22 9.16 -16.93
N ILE A 76 -11.92 10.45 -16.77
CA ILE A 76 -11.27 11.27 -17.78
C ILE A 76 -9.93 11.75 -17.23
N LEU A 77 -8.85 11.54 -17.98
CA LEU A 77 -7.53 12.10 -17.72
C LEU A 77 -7.13 12.95 -18.92
N ASN A 78 -6.98 14.24 -18.71
CA ASN A 78 -6.51 15.18 -19.73
C ASN A 78 -5.02 15.43 -19.58
N ASP A 79 -4.36 15.69 -20.72
CA ASP A 79 -2.97 16.13 -20.76
C ASP A 79 -2.88 17.45 -21.53
N ARG A 80 -2.82 18.56 -20.78
CA ARG A 80 -2.68 19.91 -21.36
C ARG A 80 -1.38 20.11 -22.15
N LEU A 81 -0.30 19.40 -21.84
CA LEU A 81 0.99 19.55 -22.53
C LEU A 81 0.92 18.98 -23.95
N MET A 82 0.28 17.81 -24.10
CA MET A 82 0.15 17.12 -25.39
C MET A 82 -1.16 17.46 -26.11
N GLY A 83 -2.13 18.09 -25.43
CA GLY A 83 -3.46 18.37 -25.96
C GLY A 83 -4.28 17.11 -26.21
N THR A 84 -4.05 16.06 -25.43
CA THR A 84 -4.69 14.74 -25.59
C THR A 84 -5.49 14.37 -24.34
N THR A 85 -6.30 13.32 -24.45
CA THR A 85 -7.02 12.71 -23.34
C THR A 85 -6.56 11.26 -23.20
N PRO A 86 -5.46 10.98 -22.47
CA PRO A 86 -4.90 9.63 -22.35
C PRO A 86 -5.85 8.58 -21.79
N ILE A 87 -6.82 8.98 -20.95
CA ILE A 87 -7.84 8.07 -20.40
C ILE A 87 -9.21 8.71 -20.63
N ASP A 88 -10.09 7.98 -21.30
CA ASP A 88 -11.50 8.32 -21.44
C ASP A 88 -12.33 7.02 -21.44
N ILE A 89 -12.69 6.53 -20.26
CA ILE A 89 -13.37 5.24 -20.09
C ILE A 89 -14.46 5.30 -19.03
N GLU A 90 -15.49 4.49 -19.20
CA GLU A 90 -16.53 4.27 -18.17
C GLU A 90 -15.94 3.55 -16.96
N MET A 91 -16.37 3.92 -15.75
CA MET A 91 -15.90 3.28 -14.51
C MET A 91 -16.26 1.79 -14.47
N SER A 92 -17.39 1.41 -15.08
CA SER A 92 -17.81 0.02 -15.24
C SER A 92 -16.87 -0.83 -16.10
N VAL A 93 -16.15 -0.22 -17.05
CA VAL A 93 -15.15 -0.90 -17.87
C VAL A 93 -13.87 -1.12 -17.07
N LEU A 94 -13.45 -0.12 -16.29
CA LEU A 94 -12.25 -0.20 -15.46
C LEU A 94 -12.42 -1.18 -14.29
N PHE A 95 -13.54 -1.12 -13.58
CA PHE A 95 -13.85 -1.96 -12.42
C PHE A 95 -14.71 -3.18 -12.77
N GLY A 96 -14.88 -3.46 -14.06
CA GLY A 96 -15.60 -4.61 -14.56
C GLY A 96 -15.04 -5.90 -13.96
N LYS A 97 -15.86 -6.62 -13.19
CA LYS A 97 -15.41 -7.85 -12.52
C LYS A 97 -15.46 -9.01 -13.50
N THR A 98 -14.31 -9.64 -13.72
CA THR A 98 -14.27 -10.96 -14.36
C THR A 98 -15.00 -11.99 -13.48
N PRO A 99 -15.53 -13.07 -14.07
CA PRO A 99 -16.17 -14.13 -13.29
C PRO A 99 -15.25 -14.61 -12.16
N ARG A 100 -15.81 -14.81 -10.96
CA ARG A 100 -15.03 -15.27 -9.81
C ARG A 100 -14.35 -16.60 -10.14
N MET A 101 -13.07 -16.71 -9.82
CA MET A 101 -12.30 -17.93 -10.01
C MET A 101 -12.88 -19.04 -9.12
N SER A 102 -13.36 -20.13 -9.74
CA SER A 102 -13.69 -21.37 -9.02
C SER A 102 -12.49 -22.31 -9.11
N ARG A 103 -11.95 -22.70 -7.95
CA ARG A 103 -10.84 -23.66 -7.86
C ARG A 103 -11.33 -24.91 -7.14
N VAL A 104 -11.26 -26.04 -7.83
CA VAL A 104 -11.34 -27.35 -7.19
C VAL A 104 -9.90 -27.80 -6.96
N ALA A 105 -9.54 -28.01 -5.70
CA ALA A 105 -8.25 -28.53 -5.30
C ALA A 105 -8.44 -29.86 -4.59
N THR A 106 -7.55 -30.81 -4.85
CA THR A 106 -7.50 -32.08 -4.13
C THR A 106 -6.34 -32.02 -3.17
N THR A 107 -6.59 -32.27 -1.89
CA THR A 107 -5.52 -32.38 -0.89
C THR A 107 -4.63 -33.56 -1.24
N ALA A 108 -3.37 -33.30 -1.56
CA ALA A 108 -2.39 -34.36 -1.73
C ALA A 108 -2.09 -35.00 -0.37
N PRO A 109 -2.02 -36.34 -0.27
CA PRO A 109 -1.59 -36.98 0.97
C PRO A 109 -0.14 -36.59 1.25
N LEU A 110 0.09 -35.97 2.40
CA LEU A 110 1.42 -35.62 2.87
C LEU A 110 2.14 -36.90 3.31
N ASN A 111 3.18 -37.32 2.58
CA ASN A 111 4.06 -38.40 3.02
C ASN A 111 5.14 -37.84 3.97
N LEU A 112 4.71 -37.48 5.17
CA LEU A 112 5.60 -37.02 6.24
C LEU A 112 5.94 -38.19 7.17
N PRO A 113 7.18 -38.24 7.71
CA PRO A 113 7.49 -39.20 8.77
C PRO A 113 6.51 -39.01 9.94
N LYS A 114 6.08 -40.12 10.55
CA LYS A 114 5.24 -40.06 11.75
C LYS A 114 5.98 -39.27 12.82
N PHE A 115 5.29 -38.28 13.41
CA PHE A 115 5.84 -37.53 14.53
C PHE A 115 6.07 -38.48 15.71
N ASP A 116 7.33 -38.66 16.10
CA ASP A 116 7.71 -39.45 17.27
C ASP A 116 7.71 -38.55 18.52
N SER A 117 6.62 -38.62 19.28
CA SER A 117 6.47 -37.87 20.53
C SER A 117 7.42 -38.32 21.64
N SER A 118 8.11 -39.45 21.50
CA SER A 118 9.13 -39.88 22.45
C SER A 118 10.42 -39.06 22.33
N LEU A 119 10.60 -38.35 21.20
CA LEU A 119 11.76 -37.51 20.87
C LEU A 119 13.11 -38.24 20.96
N LYS A 120 13.12 -39.57 21.05
CA LYS A 120 14.33 -40.38 21.27
C LYS A 120 15.35 -40.24 20.14
N SER A 121 14.88 -40.04 18.91
CA SER A 121 15.70 -39.81 17.72
C SER A 121 16.39 -38.44 17.71
N TYR A 122 15.87 -37.47 18.48
CA TYR A 122 16.44 -36.13 18.67
C TYR A 122 17.31 -36.05 19.93
N GLY A 123 17.63 -37.20 20.52
CA GLY A 123 18.43 -37.33 21.74
C GLY A 123 19.80 -36.67 21.63
N GLY A 124 20.13 -35.91 22.65
CA GLY A 124 21.42 -35.25 22.85
C GLY A 124 21.55 -34.87 24.33
N ASP A 125 22.76 -34.48 24.73
CA ASP A 125 22.97 -33.93 26.06
C ASP A 125 22.07 -32.69 26.27
N PHE A 126 21.48 -32.56 27.45
CA PHE A 126 20.54 -31.47 27.77
C PHE A 126 21.25 -30.12 27.61
N GLN A 127 22.50 -30.02 28.06
CA GLN A 127 23.27 -28.78 27.95
C GLN A 127 23.48 -28.39 26.49
N SER A 128 23.82 -29.36 25.63
CA SER A 128 23.96 -29.14 24.18
C SER A 128 22.64 -28.71 23.52
N SER A 129 21.51 -29.29 23.93
CA SER A 129 20.19 -28.93 23.39
C SER A 129 19.82 -27.50 23.75
N VAL A 130 20.04 -27.08 25.01
CA VAL A 130 19.81 -25.70 25.44
C VAL A 130 20.67 -24.72 24.64
N ASP A 131 21.96 -25.02 24.47
CA ASP A 131 22.88 -24.19 23.70
C ASP A 131 22.41 -24.01 22.25
N ARG A 132 22.04 -25.10 21.57
CA ARG A 132 21.54 -25.06 20.20
C ARG A 132 20.22 -24.31 20.05
N VAL A 133 19.30 -24.47 21.00
CA VAL A 133 18.02 -23.76 20.99
C VAL A 133 18.22 -22.26 21.18
N LEU A 134 19.08 -21.84 22.11
CA LEU A 134 19.36 -20.41 22.33
C LEU A 134 20.12 -19.75 21.16
N HIS A 135 20.91 -20.52 20.41
CA HIS A 135 21.57 -20.07 19.19
C HIS A 135 20.68 -20.12 17.93
N LEU A 136 19.49 -20.73 18.00
CA LEU A 136 18.56 -20.72 16.88
C LEU A 136 18.04 -19.30 16.67
N PRO A 137 18.21 -18.68 15.49
CA PRO A 137 17.79 -17.28 15.27
C PRO A 137 16.31 -17.02 15.55
N ALA A 138 15.44 -18.02 15.41
CA ALA A 138 14.03 -17.92 15.77
C ALA A 138 13.81 -17.73 17.28
N VAL A 139 14.69 -18.27 18.14
CA VAL A 139 14.58 -18.23 19.60
C VAL A 139 15.50 -17.18 20.24
N GLY A 140 16.75 -17.08 19.78
CA GLY A 140 17.77 -16.19 20.34
C GLY A 140 17.36 -14.71 20.38
N SER A 141 18.15 -13.89 21.08
CA SER A 141 17.82 -12.47 21.30
C SER A 141 17.49 -11.73 19.99
N LYS A 142 16.38 -10.98 20.00
CA LYS A 142 15.95 -10.11 18.89
C LYS A 142 16.32 -8.66 19.11
N SER A 143 17.20 -8.37 20.07
CA SER A 143 17.61 -7.00 20.40
C SER A 143 18.05 -6.22 19.16
N PHE A 144 18.78 -6.86 18.22
CA PHE A 144 19.22 -6.23 16.97
C PHE A 144 18.09 -5.81 16.02
N LEU A 145 16.89 -6.40 16.11
CA LEU A 145 15.70 -5.97 15.37
C LEU A 145 14.87 -4.93 16.14
N ILE A 146 15.04 -4.90 17.46
CA ILE A 146 14.27 -4.03 18.35
C ILE A 146 14.93 -2.64 18.38
N THR A 147 16.23 -2.58 18.68
CA THR A 147 16.92 -1.31 18.97
C THR A 147 17.18 -0.41 17.76
N ILE A 148 16.95 -0.90 16.54
CA ILE A 148 17.11 -0.12 15.31
C ILE A 148 15.94 0.84 15.04
N GLY A 149 14.77 0.59 15.65
CA GLY A 149 13.61 1.48 15.60
C GLY A 149 13.41 2.20 16.92
N ASP A 150 13.12 3.50 16.88
CA ASP A 150 12.66 4.24 18.07
C ASP A 150 11.31 3.69 18.56
N ARG A 151 11.14 3.56 19.87
CA ARG A 151 9.95 2.99 20.51
C ARG A 151 9.36 3.89 21.59
N SER A 152 9.71 5.18 21.60
CA SER A 152 9.30 6.11 22.64
C SER A 152 8.93 7.52 22.14
N VAL A 153 9.09 7.81 20.85
CA VAL A 153 8.95 9.15 20.25
C VAL A 153 7.65 9.89 20.59
N THR A 154 6.53 9.17 20.81
CA THR A 154 5.24 9.81 21.12
C THR A 154 5.04 10.09 22.62
N GLY A 155 5.89 9.53 23.50
CA GLY A 155 5.75 9.61 24.95
C GLY A 155 4.57 8.82 25.53
N LEU A 156 3.86 8.03 24.71
CA LEU A 156 2.64 7.30 25.07
C LEU A 156 2.85 5.78 25.13
N VAL A 157 4.09 5.32 25.25
CA VAL A 157 4.41 3.89 25.30
C VAL A 157 4.47 3.43 26.75
N ALA A 158 3.51 2.59 27.14
CA ALA A 158 3.40 2.06 28.50
C ALA A 158 4.23 0.79 28.73
N GLN A 159 4.44 -0.02 27.68
CA GLN A 159 5.25 -1.24 27.74
C GLN A 159 5.88 -1.52 26.37
N GLU A 160 7.14 -1.94 26.37
CA GLU A 160 7.87 -2.43 25.19
C GLU A 160 8.31 -3.91 25.35
N GLN A 161 8.91 -4.47 24.31
CA GLN A 161 9.35 -5.88 24.20
C GLN A 161 10.62 -6.17 25.00
#